data_AF-A0A2P8H9C2-F1
#
_entry.id   AF-A0A2P8H9C2-F1
#
_cell.length_a   1.000
_cell.length_b   1.000
_cell.length_c   1.000
_cell.angle_alpha   90.00
_cell.angle_beta   90.00
_cell.angle_gamma   90.00
#
_symmetry.space_group_name_H-M   'P 1'
#
loop_
_entity.id
_entity.type
_entity.pdbx_description
1 polymer ?
#
loop_
_entity_poly.entity_id
_entity_poly.type
_entity_poly.pdbx_seq_one_letter_code
_entity_poly.pdbx_strand_id
1 'polypeptide(L)'
;MNPYISVIFLGILAYLAIHYYEKQNKGRKKAAEIKIKYDEALRGNGKAEALRLGREYYSAIRGKLTIYDEQAITNDLSAMK
;
A
#
# COMPACT_ATOMS: atom_id res chain seq x y z
N MET A 1 40.34 -8.55 -13.75
CA MET A 1 39.16 -8.93 -12.94
C MET A 1 38.75 -10.34 -13.36
N ASN A 2 38.61 -11.28 -12.43
CA ASN A 2 38.32 -12.68 -12.78
C ASN A 2 36.87 -12.78 -13.33
N PRO A 3 36.64 -13.34 -14.54
CA PRO A 3 35.30 -13.44 -15.13
C PRO A 3 34.31 -14.19 -14.25
N TYR A 4 34.77 -15.17 -13.45
CA TYR A 4 33.92 -15.92 -12.53
C TYR A 4 33.35 -15.04 -11.40
N ILE A 5 34.14 -14.07 -10.90
CA ILE A 5 33.70 -13.13 -9.87
C ILE A 5 32.59 -12.23 -10.42
N SER A 6 32.69 -11.84 -11.70
CA SER A 6 31.70 -10.98 -12.36
C SER A 6 30.35 -11.68 -12.52
N VAL A 7 30.36 -12.98 -12.87
CA VAL A 7 29.14 -13.80 -13.01
C VAL A 7 28.46 -14.01 -11.65
N ILE A 8 29.23 -14.34 -10.61
CA ILE A 8 28.69 -14.50 -9.25
C ILE A 8 28.05 -13.20 -8.76
N PHE A 9 28.73 -12.07 -8.99
CA PHE A 9 28.24 -10.76 -8.58
C PHE A 9 26.92 -10.38 -9.29
N LEU A 10 26.81 -10.64 -10.59
CA LEU A 10 25.56 -10.42 -11.34
C LEU A 10 24.41 -11.30 -10.84
N GLY A 11 24.69 -12.56 -10.48
CA GLY A 11 23.69 -13.46 -9.89
C GLY A 11 23.13 -12.93 -8.57
N ILE A 12 23.99 -12.40 -7.70
CA ILE A 12 23.58 -11.80 -6.41
C ILE A 12 22.73 -10.55 -6.65
N LEU A 13 23.13 -9.67 -7.57
CA LEU A 13 22.36 -8.47 -7.90
C LEU A 13 20.97 -8.81 -8.46
N ALA A 14 20.88 -9.78 -9.36
CA ALA A 14 19.61 -10.23 -9.92
C ALA A 14 18.69 -10.81 -8.83
N TYR A 15 19.23 -11.64 -7.93
CA TYR A 15 18.50 -12.19 -6.80
C TYR A 15 17.94 -11.09 -5.88
N LEU A 16 18.77 -10.11 -5.51
CA LEU A 16 18.35 -8.98 -4.68
C LEU A 16 17.28 -8.12 -5.36
N ALA A 17 17.43 -7.89 -6.67
CA ALA A 17 16.45 -7.12 -7.46
C ALA A 17 15.08 -7.82 -7.49
N ILE A 18 15.03 -9.13 -7.74
CA ILE A 18 13.79 -9.92 -7.74
C ILE A 18 13.13 -9.89 -6.36
N HIS A 19 13.90 -10.16 -5.31
CA HIS A 19 13.37 -10.20 -3.94
C HIS A 19 12.85 -8.83 -3.48
N TYR A 20 13.50 -7.74 -3.91
CA TYR A 20 13.01 -6.39 -3.66
C TYR A 20 11.70 -6.09 -4.42
N TYR A 21 11.62 -6.50 -5.69
CA TYR A 21 10.46 -6.29 -6.54
C TYR A 21 9.20 -7.02 -6.02
N GLU A 22 9.34 -8.27 -5.60
CA GLU A 22 8.22 -9.04 -5.03
C GLU A 22 7.68 -8.42 -3.73
N LYS A 23 8.58 -7.96 -2.85
CA LYS A 23 8.21 -7.32 -1.59
C LYS A 23 7.41 -6.04 -1.82
N GLN A 24 7.80 -5.22 -2.81
CA GLN A 24 7.10 -3.98 -3.15
C GLN A 24 5.70 -4.24 -3.73
N ASN A 25 5.57 -5.27 -4.59
CA ASN A 25 4.30 -5.60 -5.22
C ASN A 25 3.26 -6.18 -4.25
N LYS A 26 3.69 -6.95 -3.24
CA LYS A 26 2.77 -7.46 -2.20
C LYS A 26 2.10 -6.33 -1.41
N GLY A 27 2.87 -5.31 -1.02
CA GLY A 27 2.32 -4.13 -0.34
C GLY A 27 1.31 -3.37 -1.18
N ARG A 28 1.62 -3.16 -2.47
CA ARG A 28 0.72 -2.50 -3.42
C ARG A 28 -0.58 -3.27 -3.66
N LYS A 29 -0.52 -4.59 -3.81
CA LYS A 29 -1.71 -5.43 -3.97
C LYS A 29 -2.63 -5.34 -2.74
N LYS A 30 -2.06 -5.43 -1.54
CA LYS A 30 -2.82 -5.29 -0.29
C LYS A 30 -3.47 -3.91 -0.17
N ALA A 31 -2.74 -2.84 -0.49
CA ALA A 31 -3.30 -1.48 -0.49
C ALA A 31 -4.45 -1.32 -1.51
N ALA A 32 -4.33 -1.92 -2.70
CA ALA A 32 -5.38 -1.89 -3.71
C ALA A 32 -6.65 -2.65 -3.26
N GLU A 33 -6.50 -3.81 -2.63
CA GLU A 33 -7.63 -4.57 -2.08
C GLU A 33 -8.36 -3.79 -0.97
N ILE A 34 -7.61 -3.15 -0.05
CA ILE A 34 -8.20 -2.31 0.99
C ILE A 34 -8.90 -1.10 0.38
N LYS A 35 -8.32 -0.49 -0.68
CA LYS A 35 -8.95 0.63 -1.39
C LYS A 35 -10.32 0.25 -1.96
N ILE A 36 -10.45 -0.93 -2.56
CA ILE A 36 -11.73 -1.39 -3.11
C ILE A 36 -12.79 -1.47 -2.00
N LYS A 37 -12.44 -2.10 -0.86
CA LYS A 37 -13.34 -2.20 0.29
C LYS A 37 -13.69 -0.83 0.89
N TYR A 38 -12.71 0.08 0.94
CA TYR A 38 -12.93 1.44 1.40
C TYR A 38 -13.91 2.19 0.49
N ASP A 39 -13.71 2.11 -0.84
CA ASP A 39 -14.60 2.71 -1.84
C ASP A 39 -16.02 2.11 -1.76
N GLU A 40 -16.14 0.81 -1.50
CA GLU A 40 -17.43 0.14 -1.25
C GLU A 40 -18.10 0.63 0.04
N ALA A 41 -17.34 0.75 1.13
CA ALA A 41 -17.84 1.25 2.41
C ALA A 41 -18.30 2.72 2.33
N LEU A 42 -17.60 3.55 1.57
CA LEU A 42 -17.97 4.94 1.29
C LEU A 42 -19.29 5.07 0.51
N ARG A 43 -19.64 4.08 -0.31
CA ARG A 43 -20.93 4.05 -1.05
C ARG A 43 -22.09 3.48 -0.23
N GLY A 44 -21.78 2.77 0.85
CA GLY A 44 -22.78 2.25 1.78
C GLY A 44 -23.05 3.21 2.95
N ASN A 45 -23.76 2.72 3.96
CA ASN A 45 -24.11 3.50 5.16
C ASN A 45 -23.16 3.24 6.35
N GLY A 46 -22.03 2.57 6.12
CA GLY A 46 -21.12 2.09 7.15
C GLY A 46 -20.01 3.08 7.51
N LYS A 47 -20.34 4.25 8.05
CA LYS A 47 -19.34 5.32 8.33
C LYS A 47 -18.19 4.86 9.25
N ALA A 48 -18.48 4.01 10.23
CA ALA A 48 -17.47 3.44 11.13
C ALA A 48 -16.52 2.48 10.39
N GLU A 49 -17.06 1.66 9.48
CA GLU A 49 -16.27 0.73 8.68
C GLU A 49 -15.44 1.47 7.62
N ALA A 50 -16.02 2.49 6.98
CA ALA A 50 -15.29 3.37 6.08
C ALA A 50 -14.12 4.08 6.81
N LEU A 51 -14.31 4.57 8.03
CA LEU A 51 -13.22 5.17 8.82
C LEU A 51 -12.09 4.16 9.10
N ARG A 52 -12.44 2.94 9.49
CA ARG A 52 -11.47 1.86 9.77
C ARG A 52 -10.68 1.52 8.51
N LEU A 53 -11.36 1.30 7.39
CA LEU A 53 -10.75 0.95 6.10
C LEU A 53 -9.93 2.09 5.50
N GLY A 54 -10.36 3.35 5.66
CA GLY A 54 -9.61 4.53 5.22
C GLY A 54 -8.27 4.63 5.95
N ARG A 55 -8.27 4.49 7.28
CA ARG A 55 -7.02 4.46 8.07
C ARG A 55 -6.11 3.31 7.67
N GLU A 56 -6.68 2.13 7.43
CA GLU A 56 -5.93 0.95 6.98
C GLU A 56 -5.30 1.18 5.60
N TYR A 57 -6.04 1.77 4.65
CA TYR A 57 -5.56 2.11 3.31
C TYR A 57 -4.42 3.14 3.36
N TYR A 58 -4.63 4.28 4.02
CA TYR A 58 -3.61 5.33 4.12
C TYR A 58 -2.36 4.86 4.87
N SER A 59 -2.52 4.00 5.89
CA SER A 59 -1.38 3.35 6.56
C SER A 59 -0.65 2.37 5.65
N ALA A 60 -1.35 1.64 4.77
CA ALA A 60 -0.72 0.71 3.84
C ALA A 60 0.13 1.42 2.77
N ILE A 61 -0.25 2.62 2.34
CA ILE A 61 0.49 3.39 1.32
C ILE A 61 1.60 4.26 1.90
N ARG A 62 1.44 4.84 3.10
CA ARG A 62 2.42 5.76 3.72
C ARG A 62 3.15 5.19 4.92
N GLY A 63 2.64 4.13 5.54
CA GLY A 63 3.08 3.69 6.87
C GLY A 63 2.36 4.49 7.97
N LYS A 64 2.98 5.58 8.44
CA LYS A 64 2.42 6.40 9.53
C LYS A 64 1.40 7.41 8.98
N LEU A 65 0.21 7.41 9.55
CA LEU A 65 -0.83 8.40 9.22
C LEU A 65 -0.40 9.81 9.63
N THR A 66 -0.65 10.76 8.73
CA THR A 66 -0.48 12.18 8.97
C THR A 66 -1.82 12.85 9.25
N ILE A 67 -1.78 14.09 9.75
CA ILE A 67 -2.99 14.91 9.93
C ILE A 67 -3.71 15.12 8.59
N TYR A 68 -2.96 15.24 7.48
CA TYR A 68 -3.55 15.39 6.14
C TYR A 68 -4.29 14.13 5.69
N ASP A 69 -3.82 12.95 6.09
CA ASP A 69 -4.52 11.69 5.78
C ASP A 69 -5.82 11.57 6.57
N GLU A 70 -5.80 11.92 7.86
CA GLU A 70 -7.02 11.97 8.69
C GLU A 70 -8.02 13.02 8.17
N GLN A 71 -7.55 14.17 7.69
CA GLN A 71 -8.39 15.17 7.03
C GLN A 71 -9.00 14.64 5.74
N ALA A 72 -8.23 13.96 4.89
CA ALA A 72 -8.73 13.36 3.66
C ALA A 72 -9.80 12.30 3.95
N ILE A 73 -9.55 11.39 4.90
CA ILE A 73 -10.53 10.40 5.35
C ILE A 73 -11.79 11.11 5.87
N THR A 74 -11.64 12.15 6.68
CA THR A 74 -12.78 12.91 7.21
C THR A 74 -13.61 13.55 6.10
N ASN A 75 -12.97 14.07 5.04
CA ASN A 75 -13.66 14.63 3.89
C ASN A 75 -14.44 13.56 3.13
N ASP A 76 -13.83 12.40 2.86
CA ASP A 76 -14.49 11.27 2.21
C ASP A 76 -15.73 10.83 3.02
N LEU A 77 -15.59 10.71 4.34
CA LEU A 77 -16.67 10.32 5.26
C LEU A 77 -17.78 11.38 5.36
N SER A 78 -17.46 12.65 5.09
CA SER A 78 -18.43 13.75 5.08
C SER A 78 -19.20 13.83 3.77
N ALA A 79 -18.65 13.27 2.70
CA ALA A 79 -19.30 13.15 1.39
C ALA A 79 -20.22 11.92 1.28
N MET A 80 -20.22 11.03 2.27
CA MET A 80 -21.18 9.93 2.37
C MET A 80 -22.61 10.47 2.50
N LYS A 81 -23.55 9.86 1.78
CA LYS A 81 -24.97 10.26 1.74
C LYS A 81 -25.80 9.52 2.78
#